data_AF-A0A7J3VMF7-F1
#
_entry.id   AF-A0A7J3VMF7-F1
#
_cell.length_a   1.000
_cell.length_b   1.000
_cell.length_c   1.000
_cell.angle_alpha   90.00
_cell.angle_beta   90.00
_cell.angle_gamma   90.00
#
_symmetry.space_group_name_H-M   'P 1'
#
loop_
_entity.id
_entity.type
_entity.pdbx_description
1 polymer ?
#
loop_
_entity_poly.entity_id
_entity_poly.type
_entity_poly.pdbx_seq_one_letter_code
_entity_poly.pdbx_strand_id
1 'polypeptide(L)'
;MVVIRMKRSLARLKQIYSAPLHRRSKQVCSTLSEELRRQYGRRSVRVRKGDTVRVLRGEYKGVEGKVQRVHVKDCRLEIEGLQREKVRGDKVPVLVHASKVMVIALNMEDKMREAILRRKGTTTG
;
A
#
# COMPACT_ATOMS: atom_id res chain seq x y z
N MET A 1 14.71 23.19 14.25
CA MET A 1 14.08 21.84 14.37
C MET A 1 15.03 20.78 13.83
N VAL A 2 15.86 20.18 14.68
CA VAL A 2 16.67 19.03 14.27
C VAL A 2 15.75 17.82 14.19
N VAL A 3 15.35 17.42 12.99
CA VAL A 3 14.66 16.14 12.77
C VAL A 3 15.68 15.07 13.15
N ILE A 4 15.56 14.51 14.35
CA ILE A 4 16.39 13.39 14.81
C ILE A 4 16.13 12.23 13.85
N ARG A 5 16.97 12.10 12.83
CA ARG A 5 16.93 11.02 11.85
C ARG A 5 17.53 9.80 12.52
N MET A 6 16.72 9.13 13.32
CA MET A 6 17.08 7.92 14.06
C MET A 6 17.65 6.90 13.06
N LYS A 7 18.98 6.70 13.13
CA LYS A 7 19.77 5.82 12.26
C LYS A 7 19.21 4.40 12.31
N ARG A 8 19.57 3.54 11.34
CA ARG A 8 19.24 2.10 11.33
C ARG A 8 19.74 1.47 12.66
N SER A 9 18.91 1.49 13.68
CA SER A 9 19.20 0.94 14.99
C SER A 9 18.50 -0.40 15.16
N LEU A 10 19.15 -1.32 15.86
CA LEU A 10 18.59 -2.64 16.17
C LEU A 10 17.22 -2.52 16.85
N ALA A 11 17.03 -1.50 17.69
CA ALA A 11 15.76 -1.18 18.33
C ALA A 11 14.64 -0.90 17.31
N ARG A 12 14.92 -0.13 16.25
CA ARG A 12 13.93 0.17 15.20
C ARG A 12 13.60 -1.06 14.36
N LEU A 13 14.60 -1.89 14.04
CA LEU A 13 14.36 -3.15 13.33
C LEU A 13 13.49 -4.09 14.17
N LYS A 14 13.78 -4.23 15.46
CA LYS A 14 12.97 -5.00 16.40
C LYS A 14 11.52 -4.51 16.38
N GLN A 15 11.28 -3.21 16.50
CA GLN A 15 9.92 -2.64 16.44
C GLN A 15 9.16 -2.94 15.14
N ILE A 16 9.84 -3.03 13.99
CA ILE A 16 9.21 -3.35 12.71
C ILE A 16 8.90 -4.85 12.63
N TYR A 17 9.88 -5.70 12.89
CA TYR A 17 9.74 -7.15 12.76
C TYR A 17 8.85 -7.75 13.85
N SER A 18 8.92 -7.26 15.09
CA SER A 18 8.10 -7.74 16.21
C SER A 18 6.77 -6.97 16.37
N ALA A 19 6.38 -6.17 15.37
CA ALA A 19 5.16 -5.36 15.45
C ALA A 19 3.90 -6.24 15.55
N PRO A 20 2.93 -5.91 16.43
CA PRO A 20 1.63 -6.56 16.46
C PRO A 20 0.80 -6.22 15.21
N LEU A 21 -0.23 -7.03 14.92
CA LEU A 21 -1.01 -6.94 13.68
C LEU A 21 -1.63 -5.56 13.44
N HIS A 22 -2.14 -4.88 14.47
CA HIS A 22 -2.73 -3.54 14.33
C HIS A 22 -1.68 -2.47 13.95
N ARG A 23 -0.41 -2.65 14.33
CA ARG A 23 0.70 -1.78 13.91
C ARG A 23 1.16 -2.13 12.49
N ARG A 24 1.30 -3.43 12.16
CA ARG A 24 1.63 -3.88 10.80
C ARG A 24 0.58 -3.42 9.78
N SER A 25 -0.68 -3.46 10.16
CA SER A 25 -1.82 -2.95 9.39
C SER A 25 -1.62 -1.48 8.95
N LYS A 26 -1.06 -0.63 9.83
CA LYS A 26 -0.72 0.76 9.50
C LYS A 26 0.50 0.89 8.59
N GLN A 27 1.38 -0.11 8.55
CA GLN A 27 2.58 -0.11 7.71
C GLN A 27 2.27 -0.45 6.23
N VAL A 28 1.13 -1.11 5.95
CA VAL A 28 0.67 -1.40 4.58
C VAL A 28 0.09 -0.17 3.90
N CYS A 29 0.93 0.85 3.72
CA CYS A 29 0.56 2.09 3.04
C CYS A 29 1.24 2.19 1.68
N SER A 30 0.49 2.73 0.72
CA SER A 30 0.95 3.04 -0.63
C SER A 30 0.69 4.49 -0.96
N THR A 31 1.40 4.99 -1.96
CA THR A 31 1.25 6.38 -2.36
C THR A 31 0.00 6.57 -3.22
N LEU A 32 -0.70 7.68 -3.06
CA LEU A 32 -1.82 8.04 -3.91
C LEU A 32 -1.32 8.63 -5.25
N SER A 33 -2.10 8.46 -6.32
CA SER A 33 -1.95 9.17 -7.59
C SER A 33 -2.06 10.69 -7.39
N GLU A 34 -1.53 11.48 -8.31
CA GLU A 34 -1.52 12.94 -8.18
C GLU A 34 -2.93 13.54 -8.11
N GLU A 35 -3.87 12.98 -8.87
CA GLU A 35 -5.28 13.33 -8.85
C GLU A 35 -5.89 13.09 -7.47
N LEU A 36 -5.74 11.88 -6.91
CA LEU A 36 -6.24 11.55 -5.59
C LEU A 36 -5.54 12.36 -4.48
N ARG A 37 -4.26 12.70 -4.66
CA ARG A 37 -3.53 13.56 -3.72
C ARG A 37 -4.13 14.96 -3.68
N ARG A 38 -4.48 15.54 -4.84
CA ARG A 38 -5.14 16.84 -4.94
C ARG A 38 -6.54 16.79 -4.32
N GLN A 39 -7.32 15.75 -4.63
CA GLN A 39 -8.67 15.58 -4.13
C GLN A 39 -8.75 15.43 -2.60
N TYR A 40 -7.88 14.60 -2.01
CA TYR A 40 -7.96 14.26 -0.58
C TYR A 40 -6.92 14.95 0.29
N GLY A 41 -5.99 15.72 -0.28
CA GLY A 41 -4.90 16.39 0.45
C GLY A 41 -3.93 15.42 1.15
N ARG A 42 -3.84 14.16 0.70
CA ARG A 42 -3.04 13.11 1.35
C ARG A 42 -2.00 12.53 0.41
N ARG A 43 -0.78 12.30 0.92
CA ARG A 43 0.30 11.67 0.15
C ARG A 43 0.17 10.15 0.01
N SER A 44 -0.39 9.49 1.01
CA SER A 44 -0.49 8.03 1.09
C SER A 44 -1.72 7.56 1.84
N VAL A 45 -2.11 6.33 1.58
CA VAL A 45 -3.25 5.66 2.21
C VAL A 45 -2.90 4.20 2.50
N ARG A 46 -3.58 3.61 3.48
CA ARG A 46 -3.56 2.16 3.67
C ARG A 46 -4.30 1.49 2.50
N VAL A 47 -3.65 0.52 1.87
CA VAL A 47 -4.25 -0.26 0.77
C VAL A 47 -5.26 -1.25 1.33
N ARG A 48 -6.39 -1.39 0.65
CA ARG A 48 -7.44 -2.37 0.97
C ARG A 48 -7.74 -3.24 -0.26
N LYS A 49 -8.43 -4.35 0.00
CA LYS A 49 -8.99 -5.19 -1.07
C LYS A 49 -9.92 -4.35 -1.95
N GLY A 50 -9.78 -4.51 -3.26
CA GLY A 50 -10.58 -3.82 -4.25
C GLY A 50 -10.06 -2.46 -4.70
N ASP A 51 -8.98 -1.95 -4.10
CA ASP A 51 -8.28 -0.78 -4.66
C ASP A 51 -7.61 -1.13 -5.99
N THR A 52 -7.57 -0.18 -6.92
CA THR A 52 -6.81 -0.33 -8.17
C THR A 52 -5.45 0.30 -8.01
N VAL A 53 -4.41 -0.45 -8.36
CA VAL A 53 -3.04 -0.08 -8.09
C VAL A 53 -2.14 -0.28 -9.30
N ARG A 54 -1.07 0.53 -9.36
CA ARG A 54 -0.01 0.45 -10.35
C ARG A 54 1.34 0.19 -9.71
N VAL A 55 2.09 -0.74 -10.26
CA VAL A 55 3.45 -1.03 -9.79
C VAL A 55 4.44 0.00 -10.35
N LEU A 56 5.20 0.64 -9.47
CA LEU A 56 6.19 1.67 -9.84
C LEU A 56 7.61 1.13 -10.01
N ARG A 57 7.95 0.05 -9.29
CA ARG A 57 9.33 -0.47 -9.19
C ARG A 57 9.35 -1.99 -9.23
N GLY A 58 10.38 -2.55 -9.87
CA GLY A 58 10.60 -3.99 -10.02
C GLY A 58 10.34 -4.47 -11.44
N GLU A 59 10.36 -5.79 -11.63
CA GLU A 59 10.13 -6.47 -12.92
C GLU A 59 8.76 -6.13 -13.52
N TYR A 60 7.75 -6.00 -12.68
CA TYR A 60 6.37 -5.76 -13.08
C TYR A 60 6.00 -4.27 -13.15
N LYS A 61 6.96 -3.39 -13.38
CA LYS A 61 6.72 -1.95 -13.45
C LYS A 61 5.75 -1.60 -14.57
N GLY A 62 4.80 -0.72 -14.29
CA GLY A 62 3.79 -0.27 -15.26
C GLY A 62 2.54 -1.13 -15.29
N VAL A 63 2.56 -2.33 -14.70
CA VAL A 63 1.37 -3.16 -14.59
C VAL A 63 0.37 -2.53 -13.61
N GLU A 64 -0.87 -2.44 -14.07
CA GLU A 64 -2.02 -2.00 -13.29
C GLU A 64 -2.92 -3.19 -12.99
N GLY A 65 -3.52 -3.21 -11.81
CA GLY A 65 -4.42 -4.28 -11.42
C GLY A 65 -5.14 -4.00 -10.12
N LYS A 66 -6.19 -4.78 -9.87
CA LYS A 66 -6.99 -4.69 -8.64
C LYS A 66 -6.32 -5.50 -7.52
N VAL A 67 -6.41 -5.01 -6.29
CA VAL A 67 -5.88 -5.72 -5.13
C VAL A 67 -6.86 -6.83 -4.72
N GLN A 68 -6.45 -8.09 -4.87
CA GLN A 68 -7.26 -9.24 -4.46
C GLN A 68 -7.15 -9.51 -2.96
N ARG A 69 -5.92 -9.54 -2.44
CA ARG A 69 -5.64 -9.80 -1.02
C ARG A 69 -4.48 -8.94 -0.51
N VAL A 70 -4.54 -8.66 0.78
CA VAL A 70 -3.53 -7.87 1.51
C VAL A 70 -2.91 -8.73 2.59
N HIS A 71 -1.63 -9.05 2.44
CA HIS A 71 -0.85 -9.80 3.42
C HIS A 71 -0.25 -8.85 4.44
N VAL A 72 -0.96 -8.66 5.55
CA VAL A 72 -0.57 -7.70 6.61
C VAL A 72 0.71 -8.13 7.32
N LYS A 73 0.99 -9.42 7.44
CA LYS A 73 2.21 -9.93 8.09
C LYS A 73 3.46 -9.47 7.35
N ASP A 74 3.46 -9.57 6.03
CA ASP A 74 4.64 -9.31 5.19
C ASP A 74 4.59 -7.95 4.48
N CYS A 75 3.53 -7.18 4.70
CA CYS A 75 3.25 -5.91 4.00
C CYS A 75 3.23 -6.06 2.47
N ARG A 76 2.77 -7.22 1.98
CA ARG A 76 2.66 -7.53 0.55
C ARG A 76 1.22 -7.56 0.06
N LEU A 77 1.05 -7.36 -1.24
CA LEU A 77 -0.21 -7.29 -1.96
C LEU A 77 -0.22 -8.36 -3.02
N GLU A 78 -1.36 -9.02 -3.16
CA GLU A 78 -1.72 -9.81 -4.34
C GLU A 78 -2.50 -8.91 -5.28
N ILE A 79 -1.94 -8.72 -6.48
CA ILE A 79 -2.52 -7.87 -7.51
C ILE A 79 -3.02 -8.80 -8.63
N GLU A 80 -4.24 -8.55 -9.08
CA GLU A 80 -4.84 -9.24 -10.21
C GLU A 80 -4.03 -9.00 -11.49
N GLY A 81 -3.81 -10.06 -12.28
CA GLY A 81 -2.95 -10.02 -13.47
C GLY A 81 -1.46 -10.25 -13.19
N LEU A 82 -1.03 -10.24 -11.92
CA LEU A 82 0.35 -10.53 -11.54
C LEU A 82 0.50 -11.97 -11.07
N GLN A 83 0.73 -12.86 -12.03
CA GLN A 83 0.95 -14.28 -11.80
C GLN A 83 2.26 -14.73 -12.44
N ARG A 84 2.91 -15.71 -11.81
CA ARG A 84 4.07 -16.40 -12.33
C ARG A 84 3.73 -17.85 -12.55
N GLU A 85 4.12 -18.39 -13.70
CA GLU A 85 4.01 -19.82 -13.99
C GLU A 85 5.16 -20.59 -13.33
N LYS A 86 4.81 -21.66 -12.64
CA LYS A 86 5.75 -22.63 -12.09
C LYS A 86 6.12 -23.63 -13.18
N VAL A 87 7.29 -24.26 -13.06
CA VAL A 87 7.74 -25.32 -14.00
C VAL A 87 6.72 -26.48 -14.12
N ARG A 88 5.92 -26.71 -13.07
CA ARG A 88 4.84 -27.71 -13.04
C ARG A 88 3.52 -27.25 -13.71
N GLY A 89 3.46 -26.05 -14.27
CA GLY A 89 2.27 -25.48 -14.92
C GLY A 89 1.34 -24.67 -13.99
N ASP A 90 1.51 -24.77 -12.66
CA ASP A 90 0.70 -24.02 -11.71
C ASP A 90 0.97 -22.51 -11.77
N LYS A 91 -0.08 -21.69 -11.75
CA LYS A 91 0.01 -20.22 -11.66
C LYS A 91 0.02 -19.77 -10.20
N VAL A 92 1.09 -19.10 -9.79
CA VAL A 92 1.25 -18.57 -8.43
C VAL A 92 1.17 -17.04 -8.47
N PRO A 93 0.37 -16.40 -7.61
CA PRO A 93 0.31 -14.94 -7.57
C PRO A 93 1.64 -14.36 -7.09
N VAL A 94 2.06 -13.27 -7.73
CA VAL A 94 3.27 -12.55 -7.34
C VAL A 94 2.93 -11.55 -6.25
N LEU A 95 3.68 -11.64 -5.14
CA LEU A 95 3.49 -10.77 -3.99
C LEU A 95 4.34 -9.50 -4.11
N VAL A 96 3.69 -8.33 -4.16
CA VAL A 96 4.36 -7.04 -4.30
C VAL A 96 4.28 -6.25 -2.99
N HIS A 97 5.39 -5.66 -2.54
CA HIS A 97 5.40 -4.83 -1.33
C HIS A 97 4.62 -3.52 -1.57
N ALA A 98 3.76 -3.12 -0.62
CA ALA A 98 2.89 -1.95 -0.76
C ALA A 98 3.64 -0.65 -1.13
N SER A 99 4.86 -0.47 -0.62
CA SER A 99 5.67 0.73 -0.94
C SER A 99 6.18 0.81 -2.39
N LYS A 100 6.12 -0.28 -3.16
CA LYS A 100 6.49 -0.29 -4.59
C LYS A 100 5.31 0.08 -5.51
N VAL A 101 4.17 0.44 -4.92
CA VAL A 101 2.89 0.54 -5.60
C VAL A 101 2.27 1.92 -5.38
N MET A 102 1.55 2.41 -6.38
CA MET A 102 0.73 3.61 -6.37
C MET A 102 -0.74 3.23 -6.48
N VAL A 103 -1.61 3.85 -5.70
CA VAL A 103 -3.06 3.66 -5.81
C VAL A 103 -3.60 4.65 -6.83
N ILE A 104 -4.30 4.12 -7.84
CA ILE A 104 -4.96 4.90 -8.90
C ILE A 104 -6.42 5.17 -8.53
N ALA A 105 -7.12 4.14 -8.06
CA ALA A 105 -8.52 4.24 -7.65
C ALA A 105 -8.74 3.60 -6.28
N LEU A 106 -9.56 4.26 -5.46
CA LEU A 106 -9.89 3.82 -4.11
C LEU A 106 -11.25 3.13 -4.09
N ASN A 107 -11.33 2.00 -3.41
CA ASN A 107 -12.62 1.41 -3.04
C ASN A 107 -13.24 2.19 -1.86
N MET A 108 -14.39 2.82 -2.09
CA MET A 108 -15.12 3.67 -1.13
C MET A 108 -16.37 3.01 -0.53
N GLU A 109 -16.52 1.69 -0.64
CA GLU A 109 -17.65 0.96 -0.04
C GLU A 109 -17.81 1.19 1.49
N ASP A 110 -16.71 1.41 2.20
CA ASP A 110 -16.71 1.63 3.65
C ASP A 110 -16.79 3.12 4.02
N LYS A 111 -17.92 3.53 4.61
CA LYS A 111 -18.18 4.89 5.12
C LYS A 111 -17.10 5.37 6.10
N MET A 112 -16.55 4.49 6.92
CA MET A 112 -15.48 4.85 7.88
C MET A 112 -14.18 5.18 7.15
N ARG A 113 -13.89 4.50 6.04
CA ARG A 113 -12.71 4.80 5.22
C ARG A 113 -12.80 6.19 4.62
N GLU A 114 -13.98 6.53 4.10
CA GLU A 114 -14.24 7.84 3.53
C GLU A 114 -14.11 8.95 4.59
N ALA A 115 -14.73 8.77 5.77
CA ALA A 115 -14.59 9.70 6.88
C ALA A 115 -13.12 9.91 7.29
N ILE A 116 -12.33 8.82 7.35
CA ILE A 116 -10.90 8.91 7.65
C ILE A 116 -10.16 9.68 6.57
N LEU A 117 -10.44 9.48 5.29
CA LEU A 117 -9.79 10.19 4.19
C LEU A 117 -10.06 11.69 4.27
N ARG A 118 -11.34 12.08 4.43
CA ARG A 118 -11.81 13.46 4.51
C ARG A 118 -11.31 14.20 5.76
N ARG A 119 -11.15 13.53 6.91
CA ARG A 119 -10.76 14.14 8.21
C ARG A 119 -9.45 14.95 8.18
N LYS A 120 -8.57 14.73 7.21
CA LYS A 120 -7.26 15.41 7.13
C LYS A 120 -7.09 16.22 5.84
N GLY A 121 -8.12 16.29 5.01
CA GLY A 121 -8.10 17.11 3.81
C GLY A 121 -8.16 18.57 4.23
N THR A 122 -7.04 19.29 4.09
CA THR A 122 -7.11 20.74 3.83
C THR A 122 -7.74 20.86 2.45
N THR A 123 -9.03 21.17 2.41
CA THR A 123 -9.71 21.55 1.17
C THR A 123 -9.01 22.81 0.66
N THR A 124 -8.19 22.68 -0.38
CA THR A 124 -7.79 23.82 -1.19
C THR A 124 -8.74 23.85 -2.37
N GLY A 125 -9.87 24.49 -2.14
CA GLY A 125 -10.82 24.97 -3.13
C GLY A 125 -11.21 26.36 -2.66
#